data_AF-A0A072NC79-F1
#
_entry.id   AF-A0A072NC79-F1
#
_cell.length_a   1.000
_cell.length_b   1.000
_cell.length_c   1.000
_cell.angle_alpha   90.00
_cell.angle_beta   90.00
_cell.angle_gamma   90.00
#
_symmetry.space_group_name_H-M   'P 1'
#
loop_
_entity.id
_entity.type
_entity.pdbx_description
1 polymer ?
#
loop_
_entity_poly.entity_id
_entity_poly.type
_entity_poly.pdbx_seq_one_letter_code
_entity_poly.pdbx_strand_id
1 'polypeptide(L)'
;MNDGPERWTVDAIEDSPQGPLARVERSDGLTFDVPLHALPAGVREGDLLGVVEGPDGVTLHLLPAETATQRRAAQRRLDALNAEGGEEEITL
;
A
#
# COMPACT_ATOMS: atom_id res chain seq x y z
N MET A 1 -14.25 4.52 19.71
CA MET A 1 -13.83 4.14 18.36
C MET A 1 -12.38 3.71 18.53
N ASN A 2 -12.11 2.41 18.52
CA ASN A 2 -10.76 1.92 18.72
C ASN A 2 -10.17 1.73 17.32
N ASP A 3 -9.93 2.84 16.62
CA ASP A 3 -9.16 2.77 15.38
C ASP A 3 -7.73 2.48 15.79
N GLY A 4 -7.21 1.34 15.33
CA GLY A 4 -5.80 1.02 15.48
C GLY A 4 -4.93 2.11 14.83
N PRO A 5 -3.60 2.02 14.95
CA PRO A 5 -2.73 3.01 14.34
C PRO A 5 -3.03 3.15 12.84
N GLU A 6 -3.21 4.39 12.37
CA GLU A 6 -3.60 4.65 10.98
C GLU A 6 -2.49 4.19 10.02
N ARG A 7 -2.92 3.55 8.94
CA ARG A 7 -2.05 3.00 7.90
C ARG A 7 -2.49 3.50 6.55
N TRP A 8 -1.52 3.92 5.75
CA TRP A 8 -1.71 4.25 4.35
C TRP A 8 -0.95 3.24 3.49
N THR A 9 -1.50 2.89 2.34
CA THR A 9 -0.86 2.04 1.33
C THR A 9 -0.38 2.92 0.19
N VAL A 10 0.85 2.71 -0.29
CA VAL A 10 1.32 3.32 -1.54
C VAL A 10 0.71 2.53 -2.70
N ASP A 11 -0.32 3.07 -3.33
CA ASP A 11 -1.06 2.39 -4.41
C ASP A 11 -0.29 2.43 -5.73
N ALA A 12 0.25 3.60 -6.08
CA ALA A 12 1.01 3.81 -7.31
C ALA A 12 2.11 4.86 -7.13
N ILE A 13 3.17 4.78 -7.93
CA ILE A 13 4.19 5.82 -8.08
C ILE A 13 4.28 6.20 -9.55
N GLU A 14 3.99 7.46 -9.87
CA GLU A 14 3.88 7.95 -11.24
C GLU A 14 4.78 9.17 -11.44
N ASP A 15 5.44 9.26 -12.60
CA ASP A 15 6.15 10.47 -13.00
C ASP A 15 5.16 11.55 -13.42
N SER A 16 5.36 12.78 -12.92
CA SER A 16 4.61 13.95 -13.34
C SER A 16 5.54 15.07 -13.85
N PRO A 17 5.04 16.06 -14.60
CA PRO A 17 5.82 17.21 -15.00
C PRO A 17 6.42 18.01 -13.82
N GLN A 18 5.84 17.89 -12.63
CA GLN A 18 6.29 18.54 -11.40
C GLN A 18 7.20 17.65 -10.54
N GLY A 19 7.49 16.43 -11.00
CA GLY A 19 8.27 15.40 -10.31
C GLY A 19 7.44 14.17 -9.92
N PRO A 20 8.06 13.11 -9.39
CA PRO A 20 7.36 11.88 -9.05
C PRO A 20 6.34 12.09 -7.93
N LEU A 21 5.14 11.54 -8.14
CA LEU A 21 4.06 11.52 -7.17
C LEU A 21 3.77 10.07 -6.75
N ALA A 22 3.39 9.90 -5.50
CA ALA A 22 2.86 8.64 -4.99
C ALA A 22 1.36 8.83 -4.71
N ARG A 23 0.53 7.98 -5.30
CA ARG A 23 -0.86 7.85 -4.87
C ARG A 23 -0.89 7.00 -3.62
N VAL A 24 -1.48 7.51 -2.55
CA VAL A 24 -1.65 6.78 -1.30
C VAL A 24 -3.12 6.56 -1.00
N GLU A 25 -3.45 5.38 -0.50
CA GLU A 25 -4.79 4.99 -0.05
C GLU A 25 -4.81 4.91 1.49
N ARG A 26 -5.80 5.57 2.11
CA ARG A 26 -6.01 5.54 3.55
C ARG A 26 -6.82 4.31 3.97
N SER A 27 -6.84 4.04 5.27
CA SER A 27 -7.66 2.97 5.84
C SER A 27 -9.17 3.17 5.64
N ASP A 28 -9.62 4.41 5.39
CA ASP A 28 -11.03 4.73 5.07
C ASP A 28 -11.35 4.63 3.56
N GLY A 29 -10.40 4.22 2.73
CA GLY A 29 -10.54 4.09 1.28
C GLY A 29 -10.36 5.39 0.50
N LEU A 30 -10.07 6.52 1.16
CA LEU A 30 -9.75 7.75 0.46
C LEU A 30 -8.33 7.68 -0.14
N THR A 31 -8.23 8.11 -1.41
CA THR A 31 -6.96 8.18 -2.13
C THR A 31 -6.55 9.63 -2.40
N PHE A 32 -5.28 9.94 -2.29
CA PHE A 32 -4.73 11.26 -2.66
C PHE A 32 -3.26 11.14 -3.09
N ASP A 33 -2.79 12.14 -3.82
CA ASP A 33 -1.41 12.17 -4.33
C ASP A 33 -0.49 12.96 -3.39
N VAL A 34 0.69 12.40 -3.12
CA VAL A 34 1.74 13.00 -2.29
C VAL A 34 3.03 13.08 -3.11
N PRO A 35 3.79 14.19 -3.07
CA PRO A 35 5.10 14.22 -3.69
C PRO A 35 6.00 13.12 -3.12
N LEU A 36 6.64 12.32 -3.98
CA LEU A 36 7.45 11.17 -3.54
C LEU A 36 8.59 11.59 -2.61
N HIS A 37 9.14 12.78 -2.79
CA HIS A 37 10.19 13.33 -1.95
C HIS A 37 9.74 13.69 -0.52
N ALA A 38 8.43 13.77 -0.27
CA ALA A 38 7.86 13.98 1.07
C ALA A 38 7.64 12.66 1.82
N LEU A 39 7.79 11.52 1.14
CA LEU A 39 7.67 10.19 1.74
C LEU A 39 9.01 9.67 2.28
N PRO A 40 9.00 8.67 3.17
CA PRO A 40 10.21 7.99 3.60
C PRO A 40 11.00 7.44 2.41
N ALA A 41 12.33 7.60 2.46
CA ALA A 41 13.20 7.10 1.40
C ALA A 41 13.05 5.58 1.21
N GLY A 42 13.10 5.14 -0.06
CA GLY A 42 13.02 3.73 -0.42
C GLY A 42 11.61 3.15 -0.52
N VAL A 43 10.57 3.98 -0.36
CA VAL A 43 9.17 3.64 -0.66
C VAL A 43 9.01 3.06 -2.06
N ARG A 44 8.15 2.04 -2.16
CA ARG A 44 7.73 1.36 -3.39
C ARG A 44 6.21 1.19 -3.40
N GLU A 45 5.67 0.91 -4.57
CA GLU A 45 4.28 0.49 -4.71
C GLU A 45 3.97 -0.77 -3.87
N GLY A 46 2.82 -0.75 -3.22
CA GLY A 46 2.34 -1.75 -2.27
C GLY A 46 2.92 -1.63 -0.86
N ASP A 47 3.79 -0.65 -0.58
CA ASP A 47 4.32 -0.45 0.77
C ASP A 47 3.26 0.14 1.72
N LEU A 48 3.32 -0.29 2.98
CA LEU A 48 2.54 0.29 4.06
C LEU A 48 3.33 1.39 4.79
N LEU A 49 2.64 2.48 5.04
CA LEU A 49 3.10 3.63 5.80
C LEU A 49 2.32 3.71 7.11
N GLY A 50 3.05 3.77 8.22
CA GLY A 50 2.49 4.11 9.53
C GLY A 50 2.37 5.62 9.66
N VAL A 51 1.22 6.08 10.13
CA VAL A 51 0.89 7.49 10.31
C VAL A 51 0.95 7.83 11.79
N VAL A 52 1.75 8.85 12.13
CA VAL A 52 1.84 9.39 13.48
C VAL A 52 1.50 10.86 13.41
N GLU A 53 0.37 11.24 14.01
CA GLU A 53 0.00 12.64 14.20
C GLU A 53 0.80 13.24 15.36
N GLY A 54 1.35 14.43 15.12
CA GLY A 54 2.12 15.19 16.10
C GLY A 54 1.80 16.69 16.03
N PRO A 55 2.36 17.48 16.96
CA PRO A 55 2.15 18.93 17.01
C PRO A 55 2.61 19.65 15.74
N ASP A 56 3.56 19.06 15.00
CA ASP A 56 4.13 19.60 13.76
C ASP A 56 3.45 19.03 12.49
N GLY A 57 2.33 18.31 12.66
CA GLY A 57 1.60 17.67 11.57
C GLY A 57 1.80 16.16 11.53
N VAL A 58 1.77 15.59 10.32
CA VAL A 58 1.78 14.14 10.11
C VAL A 58 3.21 13.65 9.82
N THR A 59 3.66 12.65 10.56
CA THR A 59 4.90 11.91 10.28
C THR A 59 4.59 10.54 9.71
N LEU A 60 5.30 10.16 8.65
CA LEU A 60 5.13 8.87 7.98
C LEU A 60 6.35 7.98 8.22
N HIS A 61 6.11 6.70 8.46
CA HIS A 61 7.14 5.69 8.64
C HIS A 61 6.89 4.48 7.74
N LEU A 62 7.91 4.01 7.04
CA LEU A 62 7.82 2.78 6.25
C LEU A 62 7.70 1.56 7.18
N LEU A 63 6.76 0.66 6.91
CA LEU A 63 6.49 -0.53 7.72
C LEU A 63 6.84 -1.84 6.96
N PRO A 64 8.13 -2.12 6.69
CA PRO A 64 8.52 -3.21 5.80
C PRO A 64 8.10 -4.61 6.28
N ALA A 65 8.08 -4.84 7.59
CA ALA A 65 7.65 -6.12 8.16
C ALA A 65 6.15 -6.36 7.97
N GLU A 66 5.33 -5.31 8.10
CA GLU A 66 3.90 -5.37 7.86
C GLU A 66 3.60 -5.51 6.37
N THR A 67 4.27 -4.74 5.50
CA THR A 67 4.19 -4.89 4.04
C THR A 67 4.43 -6.34 3.64
N ALA A 68 5.53 -6.95 4.13
CA ALA A 68 5.87 -8.32 3.80
C ALA A 68 4.81 -9.33 4.30
N THR A 69 4.19 -9.04 5.45
CA THR A 69 3.14 -9.89 6.02
C THR A 69 1.87 -9.82 5.20
N GLN A 70 1.41 -8.62 4.82
CA GLN A 70 0.25 -8.46 3.95
C GLN A 70 0.49 -9.08 2.57
N ARG A 71 1.65 -8.86 1.95
CA ARG A 71 1.99 -9.47 0.66
C ARG A 71 1.93 -10.99 0.72
N ARG A 72 2.47 -11.63 1.76
CA ARG A 72 2.38 -13.09 1.94
C ARG A 72 0.93 -13.56 2.13
N ALA A 73 0.10 -12.81 2.85
CA ALA A 73 -1.30 -13.16 3.04
C ALA A 73 -2.10 -13.06 1.73
N ALA A 74 -1.88 -11.99 0.95
CA ALA A 74 -2.48 -11.81 -0.37
C ALA A 74 -2.07 -12.93 -1.32
N GLN A 75 -0.77 -13.29 -1.36
CA GLN A 75 -0.29 -14.40 -2.18
C GLN A 75 -0.97 -15.71 -1.82
N ARG A 76 -1.04 -16.07 -0.53
CA ARG A 76 -1.72 -17.29 -0.09
C ARG A 76 -3.20 -17.32 -0.47
N ARG A 77 -3.88 -16.16 -0.45
CA ARG A 77 -5.28 -16.05 -0.87
C ARG A 77 -5.41 -16.29 -2.37
N LEU A 78 -4.52 -15.71 -3.19
CA LEU A 78 -4.50 -15.95 -4.62
C LEU A 78 -4.20 -17.42 -4.95
N ASP A 79 -3.24 -18.02 -4.25
CA ASP A 79 -2.89 -19.43 -4.43
C ASP A 79 -4.09 -20.34 -4.11
N ALA A 80 -4.86 -20.03 -3.06
CA ALA A 80 -6.08 -20.77 -2.73
C ALA A 80 -7.18 -20.62 -3.79
N LEU A 81 -7.43 -19.40 -4.27
CA LEU A 81 -8.41 -19.16 -5.34
C LEU A 81 -8.03 -19.88 -6.63
N ASN A 82 -6.74 -19.91 -6.98
CA ASN A 82 -6.24 -20.62 -8.15
C ASN A 82 -6.35 -22.15 -8.00
N ALA A 83 -6.16 -22.68 -6.79
CA ALA A 83 -6.31 -24.10 -6.50
C ALA A 83 -7.79 -24.55 -6.57
N GLU A 84 -8.73 -23.67 -6.23
CA GLU A 84 -10.17 -23.94 -6.28
C GLU A 84 -10.76 -23.81 -7.70
N GLY A 85 -10.14 -23.01 -8.58
CA GLY A 85 -10.60 -22.77 -9.96
C GLY A 85 -10.01 -23.67 -11.06
N GLY A 86 -9.24 -24.70 -10.68
CA GLY A 86 -8.42 -25.50 -11.60
C GLY A 86 -9.11 -26.65 -12.35
N GLU A 87 -10.30 -26.45 -12.95
CA GLU A 87 -10.93 -27.43 -13.86
C GLU A 87 -11.61 -26.84 -15.12
N GLU A 88 -11.41 -25.58 -15.48
CA GLU A 88 -11.82 -25.10 -16.83
C GLU A 88 -10.62 -25.03 -17.79
N GLU A 89 -10.40 -26.16 -18.47
CA GLU A 89 -9.55 -26.27 -19.65
C GLU A 89 -10.09 -25.34 -20.74
N ILE A 90 -9.49 -24.15 -20.88
CA ILE A 90 -9.76 -23.26 -22.02
C ILE A 90 -9.19 -23.93 -23.27
N THR A 91 -10.01 -24.75 -23.91
CA THR A 91 -9.72 -25.28 -25.25
C THR A 91 -9.87 -24.12 -26.23
N LEU A 92 -8.75 -23.68 -26.81
CA LEU A 92 -8.71 -22.70 -27.90
C LEU A 92 -8.75 -23.38 -29.27
#